data_AF-M6GBG9-F1
#
_entry.id   AF-M6GBG9-F1
#
_cell.length_a   1.000
_cell.length_b   1.000
_cell.length_c   1.000
_cell.angle_alpha   90.00
_cell.angle_beta   90.00
_cell.angle_gamma   90.00
#
_symmetry.space_group_name_H-M   'P 1'
#
loop_
_entity.id
_entity.type
_entity.pdbx_description
1 polymer ?
#
loop_
_entity_poly.entity_id
_entity_poly.type
_entity_poly.pdbx_seq_one_letter_code
_entity_poly.pdbx_strand_id
1 'polypeptide(L)'
;MIHNVLFLVAFYLFLPQILFADEEIAIVLFVTGKVQYSQAGKIEALKKNVILTKNAKVETGEGKADLQLGANAVIRIAPFTKIEIAELFQIILKTL
;
A
#
# COMPACT_ATOMS: atom_id res chain seq x y z
N MET A 1 -45.48 18.39 -4.86
CA MET A 1 -44.46 18.47 -3.80
C MET A 1 -43.55 17.23 -3.68
N ILE A 2 -43.70 16.17 -4.50
CA ILE A 2 -42.89 14.94 -4.41
C ILE A 2 -41.62 14.96 -5.30
N HIS A 3 -41.60 15.76 -6.37
CA HIS A 3 -40.50 15.78 -7.34
C HIS A 3 -39.16 16.27 -6.76
N ASN A 4 -39.17 17.14 -5.75
CA ASN A 4 -37.94 17.68 -5.16
C ASN A 4 -37.25 16.68 -4.20
N VAL A 5 -37.99 15.71 -3.65
CA VAL A 5 -37.44 14.69 -2.73
C VAL A 5 -36.68 13.61 -3.51
N LEU A 6 -37.15 13.26 -4.70
CA LEU A 6 -36.49 12.28 -5.57
C LEU A 6 -35.09 12.75 -5.99
N PHE A 7 -34.92 14.05 -6.20
CA PHE A 7 -33.65 14.64 -6.64
C PHE A 7 -32.56 14.57 -5.57
N LEU A 8 -32.93 14.76 -4.29
CA LEU A 8 -32.00 14.66 -3.16
C LEU A 8 -31.54 13.21 -2.90
N VAL A 9 -32.43 12.23 -3.09
CA VAL A 9 -32.07 10.81 -2.96
C VAL A 9 -31.13 10.37 -4.09
N ALA A 10 -31.38 10.84 -5.31
CA ALA A 10 -30.49 10.58 -6.44
C ALA A 10 -29.09 11.20 -6.21
N PHE A 11 -29.01 12.42 -5.69
CA PHE A 11 -27.73 13.08 -5.41
C PHE A 11 -26.88 12.34 -4.35
N TYR A 12 -27.52 11.70 -3.37
CA TYR A 12 -26.83 10.87 -2.36
C TYR A 12 -26.38 9.50 -2.90
N LEU A 13 -27.12 8.93 -3.86
CA LEU A 13 -26.75 7.66 -4.51
C LEU A 13 -25.67 7.82 -5.59
N PHE A 14 -25.51 9.04 -6.14
CA PHE A 14 -24.46 9.41 -7.08
C PHE A 14 -23.31 10.18 -6.43
N LEU A 15 -23.10 10.04 -5.11
CA LEU A 15 -21.87 10.52 -4.50
C LEU A 15 -20.70 9.80 -5.21
N PRO A 16 -19.76 10.52 -5.84
CA PRO A 16 -18.59 9.88 -6.42
C PRO A 16 -17.91 9.16 -5.27
N GLN A 17 -17.78 7.84 -5.38
CA GLN A 17 -16.90 7.08 -4.52
C GLN A 17 -15.53 7.72 -4.71
N ILE A 18 -15.11 8.51 -3.73
CA ILE A 18 -13.80 9.15 -3.74
C ILE A 18 -12.82 7.99 -3.74
N LEU A 19 -12.34 7.64 -4.93
CA LEU A 19 -11.23 6.73 -5.11
C LEU A 19 -10.03 7.47 -4.55
N PHE A 20 -9.82 7.34 -3.24
CA PHE A 20 -8.57 7.76 -2.62
C PHE A 20 -7.49 6.91 -3.29
N ALA A 21 -6.78 7.53 -4.24
CA ALA A 21 -5.55 6.98 -4.77
C ALA A 21 -4.59 6.90 -3.59
N ASP A 22 -4.41 5.68 -3.10
CA ASP A 22 -3.58 5.42 -1.94
C ASP A 22 -2.14 5.78 -2.29
N GLU A 23 -1.48 6.54 -1.41
CA GLU A 23 -0.18 7.17 -1.71
C GLU A 23 0.87 6.09 -2.04
N GLU A 24 1.41 6.11 -3.27
CA GLU A 24 2.48 5.22 -3.72
C GLU A 24 3.80 5.68 -3.13
N ILE A 25 4.38 4.87 -2.23
CA ILE A 25 5.55 5.31 -1.45
C ILE A 25 6.72 4.33 -1.49
N ALA A 26 6.54 3.13 -2.04
CA ALA A 26 7.64 2.18 -2.19
C ALA A 26 7.58 1.37 -3.48
N ILE A 27 8.75 0.97 -3.97
CA ILE A 27 8.90 0.03 -5.10
C ILE A 27 9.80 -1.13 -4.71
N VAL A 28 9.42 -2.33 -5.13
CA VAL A 28 10.16 -3.56 -4.86
C VAL A 28 11.33 -3.68 -5.85
N LEU A 29 12.56 -3.65 -5.36
CA LEU A 29 13.76 -3.79 -6.19
C LEU A 29 14.14 -5.26 -6.40
N PHE A 30 13.98 -6.06 -5.34
CA PHE A 30 14.44 -7.44 -5.32
C PHE A 30 13.55 -8.29 -4.41
N VAL A 31 13.29 -9.53 -4.81
CA VAL A 31 12.57 -10.53 -4.01
C VAL A 31 13.22 -11.89 -4.23
N THR A 32 13.42 -12.63 -3.16
CA THR A 32 13.80 -14.05 -3.18
C THR A 32 12.96 -14.84 -2.20
N GLY A 33 12.62 -16.07 -2.53
CA GLY A 33 11.85 -16.95 -1.66
C GLY A 33 10.38 -16.53 -1.50
N LYS A 34 9.76 -16.91 -0.38
CA LYS A 34 8.34 -16.65 -0.11
C LYS A 34 8.16 -15.28 0.53
N VAL A 35 7.65 -14.34 -0.25
CA VAL A 35 7.27 -13.00 0.22
C VAL A 35 5.91 -12.65 -0.35
N GLN A 36 5.03 -12.11 0.49
CA GLN A 36 3.69 -11.68 0.12
C GLN A 36 3.45 -10.27 0.62
N TYR A 37 2.50 -9.58 0.01
CA TYR A 37 2.04 -8.29 0.50
C TYR A 37 0.52 -8.25 0.52
N SER A 38 -0.02 -7.47 1.45
CA SER A 38 -1.42 -7.13 1.51
C SER A 38 -1.63 -5.67 1.20
N GLN A 39 -2.46 -5.35 0.21
CA GLN A 39 -2.86 -3.98 -0.12
C GLN A 39 -4.27 -3.97 -0.68
N ALA A 40 -5.06 -2.93 -0.39
CA ALA A 40 -6.44 -2.80 -0.85
C ALA A 40 -7.31 -4.05 -0.57
N GLY A 41 -7.07 -4.72 0.57
CA GLY A 41 -7.80 -5.93 0.98
C GLY A 41 -7.42 -7.22 0.24
N LYS A 42 -6.42 -7.19 -0.65
CA LYS A 42 -5.91 -8.37 -1.37
C LYS A 42 -4.55 -8.78 -0.83
N ILE A 43 -4.29 -10.08 -0.82
CA ILE A 43 -2.98 -10.66 -0.51
C ILE A 43 -2.42 -11.28 -1.78
N GLU A 44 -1.23 -10.85 -2.18
CA GLU A 44 -0.57 -11.29 -3.40
C GLU A 44 0.90 -11.61 -3.15
N ALA A 45 1.50 -12.43 -4.01
CA ALA A 45 2.93 -12.72 -3.95
C ALA A 45 3.72 -11.47 -4.36
N LEU A 46 4.71 -11.08 -3.56
CA LEU A 46 5.54 -9.93 -3.84
C LEU A 46 6.49 -10.24 -5.00
N LYS A 47 6.55 -9.35 -5.98
CA LYS A 47 7.42 -9.48 -7.16
C LYS A 47 8.22 -8.20 -7.35
N LYS A 48 9.32 -8.30 -8.09
CA LYS A 48 10.11 -7.13 -8.51
C LYS A 48 9.24 -6.15 -9.29
N ASN A 49 9.50 -4.85 -9.11
CA ASN A 49 8.80 -3.71 -9.70
C ASN A 49 7.33 -3.55 -9.27
N VAL A 50 6.87 -4.28 -8.25
CA VAL A 50 5.57 -3.99 -7.62
C VAL A 50 5.69 -2.67 -6.87
N ILE A 51 4.68 -1.81 -7.04
CA ILE A 51 4.54 -0.56 -6.30
C ILE A 51 3.66 -0.84 -5.08
N LEU A 52 4.12 -0.39 -3.92
CA LEU A 52 3.44 -0.55 -2.64
C LEU A 52 2.94 0.82 -2.15
N THR A 53 1.69 0.85 -1.72
CA THR A 53 1.11 2.06 -1.13
C THR A 53 1.39 2.13 0.36
N LYS A 54 1.11 3.28 0.95
CA LYS A 54 1.32 3.55 2.38
C LYS A 54 0.68 2.53 3.30
N ASN A 55 -0.50 2.04 2.94
CA ASN A 55 -1.24 1.06 3.73
C ASN A 55 -0.85 -0.40 3.43
N ALA A 56 0.14 -0.63 2.57
CA ALA A 56 0.59 -1.97 2.28
C ALA A 56 1.28 -2.60 3.50
N LYS A 57 1.11 -3.91 3.65
CA LYS A 57 1.84 -4.74 4.60
C LYS A 57 2.64 -5.77 3.84
N VAL A 58 3.90 -5.97 4.20
CA VAL A 58 4.76 -6.97 3.58
C VAL A 58 5.12 -8.02 4.61
N GLU A 59 4.95 -9.28 4.22
CA GLU A 59 5.24 -10.44 5.05
C GLU A 59 6.21 -11.35 4.31
N THR A 60 7.31 -11.66 4.98
CA THR A 60 8.34 -12.58 4.50
C THR A 60 8.25 -13.89 5.27
N GLY A 61 8.23 -15.01 4.55
CA GLY A 61 8.48 -16.33 5.12
C GLY A 61 9.99 -16.60 5.13
N GLU A 62 10.42 -17.67 4.47
CA GLU A 62 11.85 -17.94 4.20
C GLU A 62 12.48 -16.99 3.15
N GLY A 63 11.72 -15.99 2.69
CA GLY A 63 12.14 -15.05 1.67
C GLY A 63 12.80 -13.77 2.20
N LYS A 64 13.33 -12.97 1.30
CA LYS A 64 13.88 -11.63 1.55
C LYS A 64 13.39 -10.69 0.46
N ALA A 65 13.27 -9.41 0.77
CA ALA A 65 12.92 -8.40 -0.20
C ALA A 65 13.69 -7.11 0.04
N ASP A 66 14.10 -6.43 -1.02
CA ASP A 66 14.65 -5.08 -0.96
C ASP A 66 13.59 -4.12 -1.51
N LEU A 67 13.23 -3.14 -0.70
CA LEU A 67 12.25 -2.10 -1.04
C LEU A 67 12.96 -0.76 -1.10
N GLN A 68 12.72 0.00 -2.15
CA GLN A 68 13.02 1.42 -2.17
C GLN A 68 11.82 2.19 -1.65
N LEU A 69 12.03 3.02 -0.63
CA LEU A 69 11.03 3.90 -0.03
C LEU A 69 11.38 5.35 -0.39
N GLY A 70 10.42 6.05 -0.99
CA GLY A 70 10.61 7.41 -1.47
C GLY A 70 11.79 7.55 -2.46
N ALA A 71 12.46 8.71 -2.42
CA ALA A 71 13.51 9.02 -3.39
C ALA A 71 14.85 8.29 -3.11
N ASN A 72 15.22 8.09 -1.85
CA ASN A 72 16.62 7.82 -1.48
C ASN A 72 16.85 6.66 -0.48
N ALA A 73 15.79 6.05 0.06
CA ALA A 73 15.95 5.00 1.08
C ALA A 73 15.75 3.62 0.47
N VAL A 74 16.68 2.69 0.72
CA VAL A 74 16.52 1.27 0.38
C VAL A 74 16.58 0.46 1.66
N ILE A 75 15.54 -0.33 1.91
CA ILE A 75 15.41 -1.18 3.09
C ILE A 75 15.39 -2.64 2.65
N ARG A 76 16.23 -3.45 3.30
CA ARG A 76 16.23 -4.90 3.18
C ARG A 76 15.41 -5.53 4.29
N ILE A 77 14.40 -6.31 3.90
CA ILE A 77 13.55 -7.07 4.80
C ILE A 77 14.16 -8.46 4.98
N ALA A 78 14.42 -8.81 6.24
CA ALA A 78 14.91 -10.12 6.63
C ALA A 78 13.80 -11.18 6.53
N PRO A 79 14.12 -12.48 6.48
CA PRO A 79 13.13 -13.55 6.55
C PRO A 79 12.31 -13.51 7.84
N PHE A 80 11.12 -14.12 7.80
CA PHE A 80 10.19 -14.24 8.92
C PHE A 80 9.80 -12.91 9.57
N THR A 81 9.79 -11.86 8.76
CA THR A 81 9.52 -10.49 9.18
C THR A 81 8.21 -10.01 8.55
N LYS A 82 7.42 -9.30 9.36
CA LYS A 82 6.23 -8.56 8.94
C LYS A 82 6.47 -7.08 9.16
N ILE A 83 6.18 -6.27 8.15
CA ILE A 83 6.31 -4.82 8.20
C ILE A 83 5.06 -4.14 7.65
N GLU A 84 4.78 -2.94 8.14
CA GLU A 84 3.81 -2.03 7.55
C GLU A 84 4.57 -0.88 6.87
N ILE A 85 4.27 -0.60 5.60
CA ILE A 85 5.01 0.42 4.83
C ILE A 85 4.85 1.81 5.48
N ALA A 86 3.67 2.12 6.05
CA ALA A 86 3.42 3.34 6.80
C ALA A 86 4.41 3.56 7.95
N GLU A 87 4.76 2.51 8.70
CA GLU A 87 5.68 2.61 9.84
C GLU A 87 7.10 2.92 9.37
N LEU A 88 7.57 2.22 8.34
CA LEU A 88 8.90 2.46 7.76
C LEU A 88 9.03 3.87 7.18
N PHE A 89 7.98 4.34 6.51
CA PHE A 89 7.95 5.68 5.94
C PHE A 89 8.05 6.77 7.01
N GLN A 90 7.36 6.61 8.14
CA GLN A 90 7.45 7.53 9.28
C GLN A 90 8.85 7.58 9.89
N ILE A 91 9.54 6.44 9.97
CA ILE A 91 10.92 6.38 10.50
C ILE A 91 11.88 7.14 9.58
N ILE A 92 11.79 6.94 8.26
CA ILE A 92 12.63 7.64 7.29
C ILE A 92 12.40 9.14 7.35
N LEU A 93 11.14 9.59 7.38
CA LEU A 93 10.80 11.01 7.46
C LEU A 93 11.36 11.70 8.70
N LYS A 94 11.51 10.98 9.82
CA LYS A 94 12.10 11.52 11.05
C LYS A 94 13.64 11.58 11.03
N THR A 95 14.26 10.87 10.10
CA THR A 95 15.73 10.76 10.01
C THR A 95 16.32 11.79 9.04
N LEU A 96 15.48 12.42 8.22
CA LEU A 96 15.81 13.53 7.31
C LEU A 96 15.54 14.87 7.97
#